data_AF-B7TBL3-F1
#
_entry.id   AF-B7TBL3-F1
#
_cell.length_a   1.000
_cell.length_b   1.000
_cell.length_c   1.000
_cell.angle_alpha   90.00
_cell.angle_beta   90.00
_cell.angle_gamma   90.00
#
_symmetry.space_group_name_H-M   'P 1'
#
loop_
_entity.id
_entity.type
_entity.pdbx_description
1 polymer ?
#
loop_
_entity_poly.entity_id
_entity_poly.type
_entity_poly.pdbx_seq_one_letter_code
_entity_poly.pdbx_strand_id
1 'polypeptide(L)' 'TADHGMNAENNSDGSPKVIFVESLLRQKFGDHPRVICPITDPYVVHH' A
#
# COMPACT_ATOMS: atom_id res chain seq x y z
N THR A 1 3.08 26.81 -5.93
CA THR A 1 2.44 25.66 -6.59
C THR A 1 2.60 24.44 -5.71
N ALA A 2 1.59 23.57 -5.65
CA ALA A 2 1.66 22.30 -4.93
C ALA A 2 2.46 21.26 -5.72
N ASP A 3 3.10 20.31 -5.02
CA ASP A 3 3.92 19.24 -5.58
C ASP A 3 3.08 18.06 -6.11
N HIS A 4 1.88 17.83 -5.56
CA HIS A 4 0.91 16.85 -6.05
C HIS A 4 -0.54 17.19 -5.62
N GLY A 5 -1.52 16.44 -6.15
CA GLY A 5 -2.95 16.54 -5.81
C GLY A 5 -3.45 15.44 -4.87
N MET A 6 -4.75 15.38 -4.61
CA MET A 6 -5.37 14.43 -3.66
C MET A 6 -6.59 13.73 -4.30
N ASN A 7 -6.77 12.44 -4.00
CA ASN A 7 -7.94 11.64 -4.37
C ASN A 7 -8.50 10.87 -3.16
N ALA A 8 -9.73 10.36 -3.29
CA ALA A 8 -10.32 9.48 -2.28
C ALA A 8 -9.81 8.04 -2.47
N GLU A 9 -9.22 7.48 -1.41
CA GLU A 9 -8.66 6.12 -1.37
C GLU A 9 -9.45 5.19 -0.43
N ASN A 10 -10.78 5.35 -0.43
CA ASN A 10 -11.70 4.58 0.40
C ASN A 10 -12.82 3.92 -0.42
N ASN A 11 -13.44 2.91 0.17
CA ASN A 11 -14.65 2.27 -0.35
C ASN A 11 -15.87 3.13 -0.01
N SER A 12 -17.03 2.79 -0.56
CA SER A 12 -18.30 3.52 -0.33
C SER A 12 -18.73 3.54 1.14
N ASP A 13 -18.27 2.60 1.96
CA ASP A 13 -18.51 2.55 3.41
C ASP A 13 -17.46 3.34 4.23
N GLY A 14 -16.52 4.00 3.57
CA GLY A 14 -15.44 4.78 4.17
C GLY A 14 -14.22 3.96 4.60
N SER A 15 -14.25 2.64 4.47
CA SER A 15 -13.08 1.79 4.78
C SER A 15 -11.93 2.03 3.78
N PRO A 16 -10.67 1.90 4.19
CA PRO A 16 -9.52 2.06 3.29
C PRO A 16 -9.54 1.07 2.11
N LYS A 17 -9.19 1.55 0.92
CA LYS A 17 -9.05 0.71 -0.27
C LYS A 17 -7.59 0.26 -0.43
N VAL A 18 -7.20 -0.80 0.27
CA VAL A 18 -5.82 -1.27 0.37
C VAL A 18 -5.61 -2.59 -0.39
N ILE A 19 -4.45 -2.74 -1.04
CA ILE A 19 -3.99 -4.01 -1.63
C ILE A 19 -2.67 -4.42 -0.96
N PHE A 20 -2.67 -5.60 -0.32
CA PHE A 20 -1.47 -6.18 0.30
C PHE A 20 -0.60 -6.89 -0.74
N VAL A 21 0.14 -6.11 -1.53
CA VAL A 21 0.92 -6.62 -2.67
C VAL A 21 1.91 -7.71 -2.24
N GLU A 22 2.59 -7.56 -1.10
CA GLU A 22 3.57 -8.56 -0.65
C GLU A 22 2.92 -9.91 -0.35
N SER A 23 1.75 -9.91 0.32
CA SER A 23 0.98 -11.12 0.57
C SER A 23 0.60 -11.84 -0.73
N LEU A 24 0.16 -11.08 -1.74
CA LEU A 24 -0.20 -11.63 -3.06
C LEU A 24 1.02 -12.21 -3.79
N LEU A 25 2.16 -11.52 -3.72
CA LEU A 25 3.41 -11.98 -4.33
C LEU A 25 3.94 -13.22 -3.61
N ARG A 26 3.90 -13.25 -2.27
CA ARG A 26 4.29 -14.42 -1.48
C ARG A 26 3.41 -15.64 -1.78
N GLN A 27 2.11 -15.44 -1.95
CA GLN A 27 1.19 -16.51 -2.36
C GLN A 27 1.56 -17.11 -3.72
N LYS A 28 2.01 -16.27 -4.67
CA LYS A 28 2.28 -16.69 -6.05
C LYS A 28 3.69 -17.23 -6.27
N PHE A 29 4.69 -16.69 -5.58
CA PHE A 29 6.11 -16.92 -5.85
C PHE A 29 6.89 -17.49 -4.66
N GLY A 30 6.24 -17.74 -3.53
CA GLY A 30 6.90 -18.14 -2.29
C GLY A 30 7.49 -16.95 -1.53
N ASP A 31 8.23 -17.21 -0.45
CA ASP A 31 8.61 -16.20 0.55
C ASP A 31 9.84 -15.34 0.18
N HIS A 32 10.02 -15.05 -1.11
CA HIS A 32 11.15 -14.30 -1.64
C HIS A 32 10.89 -12.81 -1.94
N PRO A 33 9.71 -12.40 -2.42
CA PRO A 33 9.45 -11.00 -2.76
C PRO A 33 9.43 -10.09 -1.54
N ARG A 34 10.07 -8.93 -1.65
CA ARG A 34 10.01 -7.82 -0.69
C ARG A 34 9.39 -6.59 -1.35
N VAL A 35 8.33 -6.04 -0.78
CA VAL A 35 7.66 -4.83 -1.28
C VAL A 35 8.09 -3.62 -0.47
N ILE A 36 8.23 -2.47 -1.13
CA ILE A 36 8.58 -1.19 -0.52
C ILE A 36 7.50 -0.16 -0.82
N CYS A 37 7.00 0.52 0.21
CA CYS A 37 6.07 1.65 0.10
C CYS A 37 6.83 2.94 0.43
N PRO A 38 7.20 3.77 -0.56
CA PRO A 38 8.11 4.91 -0.35
C PRO A 38 7.40 6.20 0.09
N ILE A 39 6.09 6.19 0.33
CA ILE A 39 5.30 7.40 0.62
C ILE A 39 5.67 8.04 1.97
N THR A 40 6.21 7.25 2.89
CA THR A 40 6.66 7.69 4.21
C THR A 40 7.87 6.86 4.65
N ASP A 41 8.36 7.14 5.85
CA ASP A 41 9.44 6.40 6.50
C ASP A 41 9.10 4.90 6.67
N PRO A 42 10.07 3.98 6.45
CA PRO A 42 9.84 2.53 6.48
C PRO A 42 9.41 1.96 7.84
N TYR A 43 9.52 2.72 8.93
CA TYR A 43 9.06 2.31 10.27
C TYR A 43 7.57 2.60 10.49
N VAL A 44 6.91 3.31 9.58
CA VAL A 44 5.45 3.41 9.58
C VAL A 44 4.88 2.14 8.97
N VAL A 45 4.21 1.34 9.81
CA VAL A 45 3.54 0.14 9.33
C VAL A 45 2.27 0.54 8.59
N HIS A 46 2.27 0.31 7.28
CA HIS A 46 1.08 0.39 6.45
C HIS A 46 0.27 -0.90 6.62
N HIS A 47 -0.59 -0.92 7.64
CA HIS A 47 -1.62 -1.95 7.81
C HIS A 47 -2.83 -1.67 6.91
#